data_AF-A0A3G2BYZ7-F1
#
_entry.id   AF-A0A3G2BYZ7-F1
#
_cell.length_a   1.000
_cell.length_b   1.000
_cell.length_c   1.000
_cell.angle_alpha   90.00
_cell.angle_beta   90.00
_cell.angle_gamma   90.00
#
_symmetry.space_group_name_H-M   'P 1'
#
loop_
_entity.id
_entity.type
_entity.pdbx_description
1 polymer ?
#
loop_
_entity_poly.entity_id
_entity_poly.type
_entity_poly.pdbx_seq_one_letter_code
_entity_poly.pdbx_strand_id
1 'polypeptide(L)'
;MMKSIMIIQIYFLFFLIFIMMMINSLPSYNKIIHPLILCLILMMLMIFSSMNMSLLNYTHWYSYIMFLIMVGGLMIIFMYFTSFINNMIMSINWINLMYLPMKLLMLLLFIMLMLNSINLIFPWNNFIMEINWIIYMFNFNNYMYMYMYNKNITTIICMIYLLICMTMIVKITISKKITLRKIN
;
A
#
# COMPACT_ATOMS: atom_id res chain seq x y z
N MET A 1 9.58 17.96 24.83
CA MET A 1 8.23 17.60 24.36
C MET A 1 8.21 17.17 22.89
N MET A 2 8.67 17.98 21.91
CA MET A 2 8.73 17.52 20.50
C MET A 2 9.60 16.28 20.30
N LYS A 3 10.72 16.17 21.02
CA LYS A 3 11.64 15.03 20.98
C LYS A 3 10.98 13.71 21.42
N SER A 4 10.19 13.73 22.49
CA SER A 4 9.45 12.54 22.93
C SER A 4 8.33 12.17 21.95
N ILE A 5 7.67 13.17 21.35
CA ILE A 5 6.63 12.95 20.32
C ILE A 5 7.22 12.29 19.07
N MET A 6 8.38 12.75 18.58
CA MET A 6 9.08 12.15 17.44
C MET A 6 9.50 10.69 17.70
N ILE A 7 9.99 10.36 18.91
CA ILE A 7 10.29 8.96 19.26
C ILE A 7 9.03 8.09 19.21
N ILE A 8 7.95 8.57 19.84
CA ILE A 8 6.68 7.84 19.90
C ILE A 8 6.17 7.58 18.48
N GLN A 9 6.28 8.57 17.59
CA GLN A 9 5.91 8.45 16.18
C GLN A 9 6.76 7.40 15.45
N ILE A 10 8.07 7.34 15.70
CA ILE A 10 8.96 6.32 15.13
C ILE A 10 8.59 4.91 15.62
N TYR A 11 8.36 4.72 16.93
CA TYR A 11 7.92 3.43 17.45
C TYR A 11 6.56 3.00 16.88
N PHE A 12 5.64 3.95 16.72
CA PHE A 12 4.33 3.67 16.11
C PHE A 12 4.46 3.26 14.63
N LEU A 13 5.36 3.89 13.88
CA LEU A 13 5.70 3.48 12.51
C LEU A 13 6.25 2.04 12.46
N PHE A 14 7.20 1.69 13.33
CA PHE A 14 7.73 0.32 13.39
C PHE A 14 6.65 -0.70 13.76
N PHE A 15 5.75 -0.34 14.67
CA PHE A 15 4.63 -1.20 15.05
C PHE A 15 3.67 -1.46 13.87
N LEU A 16 3.32 -0.42 13.10
CA LEU A 16 2.48 -0.59 11.92
C LEU A 16 3.17 -1.40 10.81
N ILE A 17 4.48 -1.21 10.62
CA ILE A 17 5.28 -2.02 9.69
C ILE A 17 5.28 -3.49 10.12
N PHE A 18 5.37 -3.77 11.42
CA PHE A 18 5.27 -5.14 11.92
C PHE A 18 3.94 -5.77 11.53
N ILE A 19 2.81 -5.09 11.80
CA ILE A 19 1.47 -5.59 11.44
C ILE A 19 1.37 -5.89 9.94
N MET A 20 1.90 -5.01 9.08
CA MET A 20 1.92 -5.22 7.64
C MET A 20 2.66 -6.50 7.24
N MET A 21 3.82 -6.74 7.86
CA MET A 21 4.61 -7.94 7.59
C MET A 21 3.90 -9.21 8.10
N MET A 22 3.16 -9.14 9.21
CA MET A 22 2.32 -10.26 9.67
C MET A 22 1.29 -10.63 8.59
N ILE A 23 0.57 -9.64 8.07
CA ILE A 23 -0.52 -9.85 7.11
C ILE A 23 0.02 -10.45 5.80
N ASN A 24 1.17 -9.95 5.31
CA ASN A 24 1.82 -10.47 4.11
C ASN A 24 2.33 -11.92 4.26
N SER A 25 2.59 -12.38 5.48
CA SER A 25 3.07 -13.74 5.71
C SER A 25 1.97 -14.81 5.56
N LEU A 26 0.69 -14.45 5.74
CA LEU A 26 -0.47 -15.35 5.69
C LEU A 26 -0.64 -16.11 4.36
N PRO A 27 -0.58 -15.45 3.18
CA PRO A 27 -0.79 -16.14 1.91
C PRO A 27 0.37 -17.03 1.47
N SER A 28 1.56 -16.87 2.05
CA SER A 28 2.80 -17.51 1.57
C SER A 28 2.76 -19.05 1.54
N TYR A 29 1.92 -19.67 2.37
CA TYR A 29 1.82 -21.13 2.43
C TYR A 29 0.60 -21.72 1.75
N ASN A 30 -0.41 -20.92 1.40
CA ASN A 30 -1.64 -21.43 0.81
C ASN A 30 -1.68 -21.14 -0.70
N LYS A 31 -1.34 -22.16 -1.49
CA LYS A 31 -1.40 -22.08 -2.97
C LYS A 31 -2.84 -22.05 -3.53
N ILE A 32 -3.85 -22.34 -2.70
CA ILE A 32 -5.26 -22.49 -3.09
C ILE A 32 -6.12 -21.44 -2.35
N ILE A 33 -5.60 -20.23 -2.12
CA ILE A 33 -6.43 -19.18 -1.50
C ILE A 33 -7.44 -18.69 -2.53
N HIS A 34 -8.72 -18.74 -2.16
CA HIS A 34 -9.77 -18.14 -2.96
C HIS A 34 -9.51 -16.63 -3.16
N PRO A 35 -9.67 -16.09 -4.38
CA PRO A 35 -9.35 -14.70 -4.70
C PRO A 35 -9.99 -13.66 -3.76
N LEU A 36 -11.14 -13.97 -3.19
CA LEU A 36 -11.83 -13.13 -2.19
C LEU A 36 -11.03 -12.95 -0.88
N ILE A 37 -10.38 -14.00 -0.35
CA ILE A 37 -9.47 -13.82 0.81
C ILE A 37 -8.28 -12.96 0.40
N LEU A 38 -7.75 -13.16 -0.80
CA LEU A 38 -6.64 -12.34 -1.27
C LEU A 38 -7.05 -10.87 -1.37
N CYS A 39 -8.27 -10.56 -1.83
CA CYS A 39 -8.82 -9.20 -1.82
C CYS A 39 -8.94 -8.62 -0.41
N LEU A 40 -9.42 -9.42 0.55
CA LEU A 40 -9.53 -8.99 1.95
C LEU A 40 -8.16 -8.72 2.59
N ILE A 41 -7.18 -9.60 2.35
CA ILE A 41 -5.79 -9.41 2.79
C ILE A 41 -5.23 -8.12 2.19
N LEU A 42 -5.46 -7.88 0.89
CA LEU A 42 -5.00 -6.68 0.21
C LEU A 42 -5.66 -5.41 0.79
N MET A 43 -6.97 -5.46 1.10
CA MET A 43 -7.66 -4.33 1.73
C MET A 43 -7.04 -3.97 3.09
N MET A 44 -6.73 -4.96 3.92
CA MET A 44 -6.10 -4.73 5.23
C MET A 44 -4.69 -4.12 5.07
N LEU A 45 -3.89 -4.63 4.13
CA LEU A 45 -2.57 -4.06 3.82
C LEU A 45 -2.67 -2.61 3.35
N MET A 46 -3.69 -2.28 2.56
CA MET A 46 -3.89 -0.92 2.06
C MET A 46 -4.31 0.06 3.16
N ILE A 47 -5.09 -0.38 4.14
CA ILE A 47 -5.44 0.44 5.30
C ILE A 47 -4.17 0.80 6.08
N PHE A 48 -3.38 -0.19 6.47
CA PHE A 48 -2.18 0.04 7.28
C PHE A 48 -1.08 0.81 6.53
N SER A 49 -0.93 0.61 5.22
CA SER A 49 0.00 1.43 4.42
C SER A 49 -0.43 2.89 4.30
N SER A 50 -1.74 3.17 4.18
CA SER A 50 -2.25 4.55 4.17
C SER A 50 -2.01 5.25 5.52
N MET A 51 -2.13 4.52 6.63
CA MET A 51 -1.80 5.00 7.98
C MET A 51 -0.29 5.27 8.15
N ASN A 52 0.59 4.43 7.58
CA ASN A 52 2.03 4.70 7.58
C ASN A 52 2.38 5.98 6.83
N MET A 53 1.75 6.21 5.67
CA MET A 53 1.96 7.42 4.88
C MET A 53 1.44 8.69 5.56
N SER A 54 0.36 8.59 6.34
CA SER A 54 -0.19 9.73 7.07
C SER A 54 0.73 10.17 8.21
N LEU A 55 1.47 9.24 8.82
CA LEU A 55 2.44 9.53 9.87
C LEU A 55 3.73 10.15 9.34
N LEU A 56 4.16 9.82 8.12
CA LEU A 56 5.41 10.33 7.56
C LEU A 56 5.29 11.74 6.98
N ASN A 57 4.10 12.10 6.49
CA ASN A 57 3.88 13.35 5.78
C ASN A 57 3.18 14.40 6.65
N TYR A 58 3.64 15.65 6.58
CA TYR A 58 2.97 16.78 7.21
C TYR A 58 1.54 17.03 6.71
N THR A 59 1.24 16.61 5.48
CA THR A 59 -0.06 16.80 4.85
C THR A 59 -0.64 15.43 4.46
N HIS A 60 -1.90 15.20 4.83
CA HIS A 60 -2.56 13.90 4.69
C HIS A 60 -3.18 13.62 3.31
N TRP A 61 -3.03 14.52 2.32
CA TRP A 61 -3.67 14.33 1.01
C TRP A 61 -3.13 13.10 0.28
N TYR A 62 -1.83 12.82 0.36
CA TYR A 62 -1.25 11.63 -0.28
C TYR A 62 -1.79 10.33 0.32
N SER A 63 -1.90 10.25 1.66
CA SER A 63 -2.52 9.10 2.33
C SER A 63 -3.99 8.94 1.95
N TYR A 64 -4.73 10.05 1.80
CA TYR A 64 -6.14 10.02 1.43
C TYR A 64 -6.36 9.56 -0.02
N ILE A 65 -5.59 10.10 -0.97
CA ILE A 65 -5.67 9.71 -2.39
C ILE A 65 -5.30 8.22 -2.56
N MET A 66 -4.25 7.75 -1.88
CA MET A 66 -3.85 6.33 -1.90
C MET A 66 -4.97 5.42 -1.36
N PHE A 67 -5.64 5.83 -0.29
CA PHE A 67 -6.75 5.05 0.26
C PHE A 67 -7.94 4.95 -0.72
N LEU A 68 -8.35 6.08 -1.31
CA LEU A 68 -9.47 6.13 -2.25
C LEU A 68 -9.24 5.29 -3.51
N ILE A 69 -8.07 5.43 -4.14
CA ILE A 69 -7.73 4.70 -5.36
C ILE A 69 -7.78 3.20 -5.10
N MET A 70 -7.33 2.76 -3.93
CA MET A 70 -7.20 1.34 -3.62
C MET A 70 -8.54 0.72 -3.22
N VAL A 71 -9.41 1.45 -2.52
CA VAL A 71 -10.81 1.02 -2.32
C VAL A 71 -11.55 0.91 -3.65
N GLY A 72 -11.40 1.90 -4.54
CA GLY A 72 -12.02 1.86 -5.87
C GLY A 72 -11.53 0.69 -6.74
N GLY A 73 -10.21 0.45 -6.76
CA GLY A 73 -9.62 -0.67 -7.50
C GLY A 73 -10.08 -2.04 -6.97
N LEU A 74 -10.17 -2.19 -5.65
CA LEU A 74 -10.65 -3.44 -5.03
C LEU A 74 -12.12 -3.73 -5.32
N MET A 75 -12.98 -2.70 -5.38
CA MET A 75 -14.39 -2.89 -5.75
C MET A 75 -14.55 -3.44 -7.17
N ILE A 76 -13.74 -2.97 -8.13
CA ILE A 76 -13.77 -3.46 -9.51
C ILE A 76 -13.31 -4.92 -9.58
N ILE A 77 -12.24 -5.27 -8.86
CA ILE A 77 -11.74 -6.65 -8.77
C ILE A 77 -12.79 -7.57 -8.12
N PHE A 78 -13.50 -7.09 -7.09
CA PHE A 78 -14.57 -7.83 -6.43
C PHE A 78 -15.73 -8.14 -7.39
N MET A 79 -16.22 -7.14 -8.14
CA MET A 79 -17.28 -7.33 -9.14
C MET A 79 -16.87 -8.35 -10.21
N TYR A 80 -15.62 -8.28 -10.67
CA TYR A 80 -15.09 -9.24 -11.64
C TYR A 80 -15.15 -10.68 -11.11
N PHE A 81 -14.64 -10.92 -9.90
CA PHE A 81 -14.61 -12.28 -9.35
C PHE A 81 -16.00 -12.84 -9.02
N THR A 82 -16.93 -12.01 -8.51
CA THR A 82 -18.31 -12.46 -8.29
C THR A 82 -19.03 -12.85 -9.59
N SER A 83 -18.61 -12.31 -10.73
CA SER A 83 -19.22 -12.63 -12.02
C SER A 83 -18.62 -13.87 -12.70
N PHE A 84 -17.38 -14.25 -12.35
CA PHE A 84 -16.64 -15.33 -13.01
C PHE A 84 -16.65 -16.66 -12.26
N ILE A 85 -16.85 -16.67 -10.95
CA ILE A 85 -16.66 -17.86 -10.12
C ILE A 85 -18.02 -18.41 -9.68
N ASN A 86 -18.36 -19.64 -10.10
CA ASN A 86 -19.37 -20.48 -9.44
C ASN A 86 -19.02 -20.55 -7.94
N ASN A 87 -19.98 -20.31 -7.04
CA ASN A 87 -19.84 -20.27 -5.57
C ASN A 87 -19.06 -21.47 -4.95
N MET A 88 -17.74 -21.54 -5.18
CA MET A 88 -16.88 -22.57 -4.60
C MET A 88 -16.67 -22.23 -3.13
N ILE A 89 -16.87 -23.24 -2.29
CA ILE A 89 -16.70 -23.11 -0.84
C ILE A 89 -15.26 -22.69 -0.57
N MET A 90 -15.12 -21.66 0.25
CA MET A 90 -13.84 -21.17 0.70
C MET A 90 -13.06 -22.28 1.43
N SER A 91 -11.92 -22.72 0.88
CA SER A 91 -11.04 -23.68 1.54
C SER A 91 -9.70 -23.03 1.92
N ILE A 92 -9.37 -23.09 3.20
CA ILE A 92 -8.08 -22.69 3.75
C ILE A 92 -7.44 -23.96 4.31
N ASN A 93 -6.22 -24.28 3.85
CA ASN A 93 -5.46 -25.38 4.42
C ASN A 93 -4.83 -24.93 5.75
N TRP A 94 -5.39 -25.37 6.89
CA TRP A 94 -4.93 -24.97 8.22
C TRP A 94 -3.56 -25.54 8.60
N ILE A 95 -3.15 -26.68 8.01
CA ILE A 95 -1.84 -27.32 8.26
C ILE A 95 -0.68 -26.38 7.91
N ASN A 96 -0.86 -25.58 6.86
CA ASN A 96 0.12 -24.63 6.37
C ASN A 96 0.36 -23.44 7.32
N LEU A 97 -0.53 -23.23 8.31
CA LEU A 97 -0.38 -22.19 9.33
C LEU A 97 0.55 -22.61 10.48
N MET A 98 0.94 -23.89 10.57
CA MET A 98 1.84 -24.38 11.64
C MET A 98 3.23 -23.73 11.63
N TYR A 99 3.70 -23.26 10.45
CA TYR A 99 5.00 -22.59 10.32
C TYR A 99 4.95 -21.08 10.58
N LEU A 100 3.76 -20.50 10.78
CA LEU A 100 3.62 -19.07 11.11
C LEU A 100 4.43 -18.65 12.36
N PRO A 101 4.32 -19.29 13.54
CA PRO A 101 4.99 -18.79 14.74
C PRO A 101 6.51 -18.63 14.57
N MET A 102 7.16 -19.54 13.84
CA MET A 102 8.60 -19.45 13.57
C MET A 102 8.96 -18.24 12.70
N LYS A 103 8.14 -17.95 11.68
CA LYS A 103 8.30 -16.74 10.86
C LYS A 103 8.10 -15.46 11.66
N LEU A 104 7.08 -15.44 12.52
CA LEU A 104 6.78 -14.27 13.36
C LEU A 104 7.93 -13.98 14.33
N LEU A 105 8.55 -15.02 14.88
CA LEU A 105 9.67 -14.89 15.79
C LEU A 105 10.92 -14.30 15.08
N MET A 106 11.22 -14.74 13.86
CA MET A 106 12.30 -14.14 13.06
C MET A 106 12.01 -12.68 12.69
N LEU A 107 10.75 -12.35 12.42
CA LEU A 107 10.33 -10.99 12.11
C LEU A 107 10.46 -10.05 13.31
N LEU A 108 10.10 -10.53 14.51
CA LEU A 108 10.30 -9.81 15.76
C LEU A 108 11.79 -9.56 16.01
N LEU A 109 12.64 -10.57 15.84
CA LEU A 109 14.09 -10.42 15.98
C LEU A 109 14.66 -9.38 15.01
N PHE A 110 14.20 -9.39 13.76
CA PHE A 110 14.62 -8.41 12.76
C PHE A 110 14.27 -6.97 13.17
N ILE A 111 13.07 -6.74 13.69
CA ILE A 111 12.66 -5.40 14.14
C ILE A 111 13.45 -4.95 15.36
N MET A 112 13.71 -5.86 16.32
CA MET A 112 14.51 -5.53 17.49
C MET A 112 15.93 -5.12 17.11
N LEU A 113 16.53 -5.76 16.10
CA LEU A 113 17.83 -5.37 15.55
C LEU A 113 17.79 -3.97 14.92
N MET A 114 16.72 -3.66 14.17
CA MET A 114 16.53 -2.34 13.55
C MET A 114 16.33 -1.23 14.59
N LEU A 115 15.59 -1.51 15.67
CA LEU A 115 15.40 -0.54 16.75
C LEU A 115 16.70 -0.23 17.49
N ASN A 116 17.55 -1.23 17.71
CA ASN A 116 18.85 -1.03 18.34
C ASN A 116 19.81 -0.22 17.45
N SER A 117 19.76 -0.40 16.12
CA SER A 117 20.65 0.31 15.21
C SER A 117 20.29 1.80 15.05
N ILE A 118 19.02 2.17 15.22
CA ILE A 118 18.57 3.57 15.13
C ILE A 118 19.24 4.46 16.18
N ASN A 119 19.43 3.95 17.40
CA ASN A 119 20.14 4.66 18.45
C ASN A 119 21.62 4.89 18.12
N LEU A 120 22.20 4.06 17.23
CA LEU A 120 23.60 4.15 16.79
C LEU A 120 23.79 5.04 15.56
N ILE A 121 22.80 5.12 14.67
CA ILE A 121 22.90 5.78 13.35
C ILE A 121 22.51 7.26 13.41
N PHE A 122 21.69 7.67 14.37
CA PHE A 122 21.22 9.05 14.48
C PHE A 122 21.68 9.73 15.78
N PRO A 123 22.88 10.35 15.82
CA PRO A 123 23.27 11.21 16.93
C PRO A 123 22.33 12.43 16.96
N TRP A 124 21.42 12.40 17.92
CA TRP A 124 20.26 13.26 18.05
C TRP A 124 20.48 14.78 18.16
N ASN A 125 21.72 15.25 18.22
CA ASN A 125 22.02 16.68 18.39
C ASN A 125 21.99 17.49 17.08
N ASN A 126 22.17 16.88 15.90
CA ASN A 126 22.18 17.62 14.62
C ASN A 126 20.79 17.81 13.99
N PHE A 127 19.77 17.08 14.45
CA PHE A 127 18.44 17.08 13.82
C PHE A 127 17.63 18.37 14.02
N ILE A 128 17.85 19.10 15.11
CA ILE A 128 17.04 20.30 15.41
C ILE A 128 17.28 21.40 14.37
N MET A 129 18.50 21.49 13.80
CA MET A 129 18.79 22.43 12.72
C MET A 129 18.25 21.94 11.37
N GLU A 130 18.31 20.65 11.06
CA GLU A 130 17.78 20.09 9.80
C GLU A 130 16.25 20.13 9.74
N ILE A 131 15.57 19.92 10.87
CA ILE A 131 14.10 20.00 10.98
C ILE A 131 13.59 21.39 10.63
N ASN A 132 14.30 22.46 11.02
CA ASN A 132 13.89 23.83 10.67
C ASN A 132 14.05 24.13 9.17
N TRP A 133 15.08 23.58 8.51
CA TRP A 133 15.27 23.68 7.07
C TRP A 133 14.21 22.89 6.29
N ILE A 134 13.91 21.69 6.78
CA ILE A 134 12.81 20.83 6.34
C ILE A 134 11.49 21.60 6.43
N ILE A 135 11.11 22.16 7.58
CA ILE A 135 9.87 22.92 7.77
C ILE A 135 9.77 24.11 6.79
N TYR A 136 10.88 24.80 6.52
CA TYR A 136 10.91 25.89 5.53
C TYR A 136 10.68 25.40 4.09
N MET A 137 11.20 24.24 3.72
CA MET A 137 10.91 23.60 2.43
C MET A 137 9.50 22.99 2.36
N PHE A 138 8.93 22.56 3.49
CA PHE A 138 7.59 21.98 3.56
C PHE A 138 6.46 23.02 3.47
N ASN A 139 6.72 24.29 3.76
CA ASN A 139 5.79 25.38 3.40
C ASN A 139 5.61 25.54 1.88
N PHE A 140 6.43 24.88 1.05
CA PHE A 140 6.27 24.77 -0.40
C PHE A 140 5.57 23.49 -0.87
N ASN A 141 4.90 22.73 0.01
CA ASN A 141 4.05 21.60 -0.39
C ASN A 141 2.71 22.05 -1.00
N ASN A 142 2.77 22.82 -2.08
CA ASN A 142 1.62 23.04 -2.93
C ASN A 142 1.58 21.89 -3.96
N TYR A 143 0.58 21.00 -3.88
CA TYR A 143 0.27 20.04 -4.95
C TYR A 143 0.18 20.71 -6.33
N MET A 144 -0.12 22.02 -6.34
CA MET A 144 -0.10 22.89 -7.50
C MET A 144 1.27 23.01 -8.19
N TYR A 145 2.35 22.59 -7.54
CA TYR A 145 3.69 22.59 -8.13
C TYR A 145 3.84 21.60 -9.30
N MET A 146 2.98 20.57 -9.35
CA MET A 146 2.86 19.67 -10.51
C MET A 146 2.22 20.34 -11.74
N TYR A 147 1.63 21.53 -11.57
CA TYR A 147 1.03 22.35 -12.63
C TYR A 147 1.87 23.59 -12.98
N MET A 148 3.01 23.81 -12.31
CA MET A 148 3.92 24.91 -12.59
C MET A 148 4.76 24.68 -13.85
N TYR A 149 4.98 25.76 -14.60
CA TYR A 149 5.81 25.75 -15.81
C TYR A 149 7.18 25.07 -15.55
N ASN A 150 7.61 24.24 -16.50
CA ASN A 150 8.80 23.37 -16.44
C ASN A 150 8.71 22.11 -15.54
N LYS A 151 7.68 21.95 -14.70
CA LYS A 151 7.48 20.75 -13.85
C LYS A 151 6.29 19.88 -14.25
N ASN A 152 5.58 20.27 -15.31
CA ASN A 152 4.36 19.60 -15.81
C ASN A 152 4.63 18.36 -16.69
N ILE A 153 5.89 17.96 -16.88
CA ILE A 153 6.21 16.82 -17.76
C ILE A 153 5.54 15.54 -17.23
N THR A 154 5.54 15.33 -15.92
CA THR A 154 4.90 14.17 -15.28
C THR A 154 3.39 14.17 -15.50
N THR A 155 2.72 15.31 -15.40
CA THR A 155 1.27 15.42 -15.63
C THR A 155 0.91 15.18 -17.09
N ILE A 156 1.70 15.69 -18.03
CA ILE A 156 1.52 15.44 -19.47
C ILE A 156 1.66 13.95 -19.80
N ILE A 157 2.69 13.28 -19.26
CA ILE A 157 2.89 11.83 -19.47
C ILE A 157 1.70 11.03 -18.91
N CYS A 158 1.20 11.37 -17.71
CA CYS A 158 0.04 10.70 -17.13
C CYS A 158 -1.23 10.87 -17.98
N MET A 159 -1.47 12.06 -18.54
CA MET A 159 -2.63 12.28 -19.43
C MET A 159 -2.53 11.43 -20.70
N ILE A 160 -1.36 11.41 -21.34
CA ILE A 160 -1.14 10.58 -22.54
C ILE A 160 -1.31 9.10 -22.21
N TYR A 161 -0.76 8.64 -21.08
CA TYR A 161 -0.89 7.26 -20.61
C TYR A 161 -2.37 6.87 -20.42
N LEU A 162 -3.16 7.68 -19.72
CA LEU A 162 -4.59 7.41 -19.51
C LEU A 162 -5.37 7.39 -20.83
N LEU A 163 -5.05 8.28 -21.78
CA LEU A 163 -5.67 8.30 -23.10
C LEU A 163 -5.37 7.02 -23.88
N ILE A 164 -4.12 6.57 -23.88
CA ILE A 164 -3.72 5.31 -24.52
C ILE A 164 -4.43 4.13 -23.85
N CYS A 165 -4.48 4.07 -22.52
CA CYS A 165 -5.19 3.02 -21.80
C CYS A 165 -6.67 2.94 -22.21
N MET A 166 -7.39 4.07 -22.24
CA MET A 166 -8.80 4.08 -22.63
C MET A 166 -9.01 3.61 -24.06
N THR A 167 -8.18 4.06 -25.02
CA THR A 167 -8.29 3.58 -26.41
C THR A 167 -8.00 2.08 -26.55
N MET A 168 -7.04 1.56 -25.79
CA MET A 168 -6.74 0.12 -25.76
C MET A 168 -7.88 -0.70 -25.15
N ILE A 169 -8.48 -0.24 -24.04
CA ILE A 169 -9.62 -0.90 -23.41
C ILE A 169 -10.81 -0.99 -24.38
N VAL A 170 -11.10 0.09 -25.12
CA VAL A 170 -12.16 0.10 -26.14
C VAL A 170 -11.86 -0.90 -27.26
N LYS A 171 -10.61 -0.98 -27.75
CA LYS A 171 -10.21 -1.98 -28.76
C LYS A 171 -10.36 -3.42 -28.26
N ILE A 172 -9.97 -3.70 -27.01
CA ILE A 172 -10.06 -5.05 -26.41
C ILE A 172 -11.51 -5.48 -26.19
N THR A 173 -12.40 -4.55 -25.83
CA THR A 173 -13.82 -4.85 -25.60
C THR A 173 -14.59 -5.06 -26.91
N ILE A 174 -14.31 -4.29 -27.96
CA ILE A 174 -14.99 -4.41 -29.27
C ILE A 174 -14.66 -5.72 -29.98
N SER A 175 -13.46 -6.29 -29.80
CA SER A 175 -13.05 -7.52 -30.49
C SER A 175 -13.76 -8.80 -29.96
N LYS A 176 -14.40 -8.74 -28.79
CA LYS A 176 -15.14 -9.87 -28.19
C LYS A 176 -16.65 -9.81 -28.46
N LYS A 177 -17.05 -9.75 -29.73
CA LYS A 177 -18.46 -9.92 -30.16
C LYS A 177 -18.87 -11.37 -30.39
N ILE A 178 -18.18 -12.34 -29.79
CA ILE A 178 -18.64 -13.74 -29.81
C ILE A 178 -19.66 -13.90 -28.69
N THR A 179 -20.84 -14.41 -29.01
CA THR A 179 -21.91 -14.62 -28.04
C THR A 179 -21.44 -15.54 -26.91
N LEU A 180 -21.42 -15.02 -25.67
CA LEU A 180 -21.10 -15.76 -24.44
C LEU A 180 -22.03 -16.95 -24.15
N ARG A 181 -23.04 -17.19 -24.99
CA ARG A 181 -24.04 -18.27 -24.87
C ARG A 181 -23.62 -19.63 -25.44
N LYS A 182 -22.46 -19.75 -26.09
CA LYS A 182 -21.98 -21.03 -26.67
C LYS A 182 -20.63 -21.47 -26.10
N ILE A 183 -20.48 -21.38 -24.78
CA ILE A 183 -19.40 -22.07 -24.07
C ILE A 183 -20.08 -22.88 -22.96
N ASN A 184 -20.73 -23.97 -23.37
CA ASN A 184 -21.06 -25.10 -22.52
C ASN A 184 -20.27 -26.30 -23.04
#